data_AF-A0A4R5IEG3-F1
#
_entry.id   AF-A0A4R5IEG3-F1
#
_cell.length_a   1.000
_cell.length_b   1.000
_cell.length_c   1.000
_cell.angle_alpha   90.00
_cell.angle_beta   90.00
_cell.angle_gamma   90.00
#
_symmetry.space_group_name_H-M   'P 1'
#
loop_
_entity.id
_entity.type
_entity.pdbx_description
1 polymer ?
#
loop_
_entity_poly.entity_id
_entity_poly.type
_entity_poly.pdbx_seq_one_letter_code
_entity_poly.pdbx_strand_id
1 'polypeptide(L)'
;MQPQQHDAPINLEELSEILCAVAIRAGNFVSLDVLATMSPLQRVMHAVKMANDALSIDPVVAKVLSETQAAPVLKIEFMKRRNAQ
;
A
#
# COMPACT_ATOMS: atom_id res chain seq x y z
N MET A 1 -11.27 -10.28 -29.52
CA MET A 1 -11.21 -10.29 -28.04
C MET A 1 -10.33 -9.12 -27.63
N GLN A 2 -10.91 -7.96 -27.35
CA GLN A 2 -10.16 -6.82 -26.82
C GLN A 2 -9.85 -7.10 -25.34
N PRO A 3 -8.58 -7.03 -24.89
CA PRO A 3 -8.30 -7.10 -23.46
C PRO A 3 -8.92 -5.88 -22.79
N GLN A 4 -9.82 -6.13 -21.83
CA GLN A 4 -10.54 -5.11 -21.07
C GLN A 4 -9.57 -4.30 -20.21
N GLN A 5 -9.58 -2.98 -20.45
CA GLN A 5 -9.28 -1.86 -19.55
C GLN A 5 -8.46 -2.18 -18.28
N HIS A 6 -7.15 -1.95 -18.34
CA HIS A 6 -6.32 -1.65 -17.18
C HIS A 6 -5.84 -0.20 -17.32
N ASP A 7 -6.56 0.78 -16.79
CA ASP A 7 -6.06 2.17 -16.80
C ASP A 7 -6.64 3.08 -15.70
N ALA A 8 -7.44 2.55 -14.78
CA ALA A 8 -7.78 3.27 -13.56
C ALA A 8 -6.78 2.88 -12.45
N PRO A 9 -6.10 3.85 -11.80
CA PRO A 9 -5.35 3.58 -10.59
C PRO A 9 -6.29 2.97 -9.54
N ILE A 10 -5.82 1.98 -8.78
CA ILE A 10 -6.59 1.45 -7.65
C ILE A 10 -7.00 2.58 -6.70
N ASN A 11 -8.21 2.50 -6.18
CA ASN A 11 -8.68 3.49 -5.21
C ASN A 11 -8.10 3.21 -3.80
N LEU A 12 -8.35 4.10 -2.84
CA LEU A 12 -7.78 3.96 -1.49
C LEU A 12 -8.33 2.75 -0.72
N GLU A 13 -9.57 2.33 -0.99
CA GLU A 13 -10.21 1.18 -0.36
C GLU A 13 -9.56 -0.12 -0.87
N GLU A 14 -9.47 -0.27 -2.19
CA GLU A 14 -8.75 -1.38 -2.84
C GLU A 14 -7.28 -1.45 -2.40
N LEU A 15 -6.60 -0.30 -2.33
CA LEU A 15 -5.22 -0.23 -1.82
C LEU A 15 -5.14 -0.71 -0.37
N SER A 16 -6.12 -0.37 0.47
CA SER A 16 -6.14 -0.84 1.86
C SER A 16 -6.29 -2.35 1.96
N GLU A 17 -7.13 -2.95 1.12
CA GLU A 17 -7.29 -4.42 1.06
C GLU A 17 -6.02 -5.10 0.58
N ILE A 18 -5.38 -4.59 -0.47
CA ILE A 18 -4.10 -5.10 -0.99
C ILE A 18 -3.02 -5.03 0.10
N LEU A 19 -2.89 -3.90 0.78
CA LEU A 19 -1.90 -3.72 1.84
C LEU A 19 -2.17 -4.64 3.05
N CYS A 20 -3.43 -4.86 3.42
CA CYS A 20 -3.80 -5.84 4.44
C CYS A 20 -3.43 -7.27 4.03
N ALA A 21 -3.73 -7.68 2.79
CA ALA A 21 -3.37 -9.00 2.28
C ALA A 21 -1.84 -9.20 2.24
N VAL A 22 -1.10 -8.17 1.84
CA VAL A 22 0.37 -8.15 1.87
C VAL A 22 0.90 -8.29 3.29
N ALA A 23 0.34 -7.55 4.26
CA ALA A 23 0.73 -7.61 5.65
C ALA A 23 0.51 -9.01 6.25
N ILE A 24 -0.66 -9.60 6.02
CA ILE A 24 -1.01 -10.95 6.48
C ILE A 24 -0.03 -11.97 5.89
N ARG A 25 0.23 -11.90 4.58
CA ARG A 25 1.11 -12.84 3.89
C ARG A 25 2.57 -12.72 4.34
N ALA A 26 3.04 -11.50 4.59
CA ALA A 26 4.38 -11.24 5.09
C ALA A 26 4.53 -11.58 6.60
N GLY A 27 3.45 -11.98 7.29
CA GLY A 27 3.46 -12.17 8.74
C GLY A 27 3.70 -10.87 9.52
N ASN A 28 3.47 -9.72 8.89
CA ASN A 28 3.70 -8.41 9.46
C ASN A 28 2.45 -7.94 10.20
N PHE A 29 2.27 -8.41 11.43
CA PHE A 29 1.14 -8.04 12.27
C PHE A 29 1.32 -6.63 12.81
N VAL A 30 0.51 -5.70 12.30
CA VAL A 30 0.49 -4.32 12.77
C VAL A 30 -0.56 -4.16 13.87
N SER A 31 -0.15 -3.68 15.03
CA SER A 31 -1.10 -3.31 16.09
C SER A 31 -1.92 -2.08 15.67
N LEU A 32 -3.24 -2.22 15.68
CA LEU A 32 -4.16 -1.12 15.37
C LEU A 32 -4.04 0.02 16.40
N ASP A 33 -3.75 -0.30 17.66
CA ASP A 33 -3.53 0.70 18.71
C ASP A 33 -2.31 1.58 18.38
N VAL A 34 -1.24 0.97 17.86
CA VAL A 34 -0.05 1.70 17.42
C VAL A 34 -0.36 2.60 16.23
N LEU A 35 -1.11 2.13 15.23
CA LEU A 35 -1.54 2.95 14.08
C LEU A 35 -2.46 4.11 14.49
N ALA A 36 -3.27 3.92 15.53
CA ALA A 36 -4.16 4.95 16.06
C ALA A 36 -3.38 6.14 16.65
N THR A 37 -2.21 5.88 17.24
CA THR A 37 -1.33 6.94 17.77
C THR A 37 -0.53 7.70 16.69
N MET A 38 -0.47 7.17 15.46
CA MET A 38 0.28 7.78 14.37
C MET A 38 -0.49 8.94 13.73
N SER A 39 0.22 9.98 13.31
CA SER A 39 -0.33 11.02 12.44
C SER A 39 -0.71 10.45 11.07
N PRO A 40 -1.59 11.13 10.33
CA PRO A 40 -1.96 10.74 8.97
C PRO A 40 -0.78 10.52 8.02
N LEU A 41 0.32 11.29 8.14
CA LEU A 41 1.54 11.10 7.35
C LEU A 41 2.34 9.89 7.83
N GLN A 42 2.48 9.69 9.14
CA GLN A 42 3.19 8.56 9.72
C GLN A 42 2.55 7.22 9.30
N ARG A 43 1.21 7.15 9.24
CA ARG A 43 0.50 5.96 8.73
C ARG A 43 0.84 5.66 7.27
N VAL A 44 0.92 6.68 6.41
CA VAL A 44 1.30 6.50 5.00
C VAL A 44 2.76 6.05 4.88
N MET A 45 3.67 6.65 5.65
CA MET A 45 5.07 6.21 5.69
C MET A 45 5.20 4.75 6.16
N HIS A 46 4.41 4.34 7.15
CA HIS A 46 4.36 2.96 7.63
C HIS A 46 3.90 2.00 6.53
N ALA A 47 2.83 2.33 5.81
CA ALA A 47 2.34 1.54 4.69
C ALA A 47 3.40 1.39 3.57
N VAL A 48 4.10 2.48 3.23
CA VAL A 48 5.20 2.46 2.23
C VAL A 48 6.33 1.54 2.69
N LYS A 49 6.76 1.65 3.96
CA LYS A 49 7.81 0.80 4.50
C LYS A 49 7.41 -0.67 4.47
N MET A 50 6.20 -0.98 4.94
CA MET A 50 5.66 -2.33 4.95
C MET A 50 5.61 -2.94 3.54
N ALA A 51 5.13 -2.18 2.55
CA ALA A 51 5.10 -2.63 1.17
C ALA A 51 6.52 -2.94 0.65
N ASN A 52 7.48 -2.04 0.89
CA ASN A 52 8.88 -2.25 0.48
C ASN A 52 9.55 -3.45 1.15
N ASP A 53 9.33 -3.63 2.46
CA ASP A 53 9.86 -4.78 3.20
C ASP A 53 9.31 -6.08 2.61
N ALA A 54 8.01 -6.11 2.28
CA ALA A 54 7.34 -7.28 1.71
C ALA A 54 7.79 -7.61 0.27
N LEU A 55 8.19 -6.62 -0.55
CA LEU A 55 8.76 -6.84 -1.88
C LEU A 55 10.01 -7.72 -1.84
N SER A 56 10.81 -7.58 -0.79
CA SER A 56 12.09 -8.29 -0.66
C SER A 56 11.93 -9.73 -0.15
N ILE A 57 10.74 -10.06 0.39
CA ILE A 57 10.47 -11.32 1.07
C ILE A 57 9.65 -12.27 0.18
N ASP A 58 8.70 -11.74 -0.62
CA ASP A 58 7.77 -12.58 -1.37
C ASP A 58 7.56 -12.10 -2.83
N PRO A 59 7.98 -12.88 -3.84
CA PRO A 59 7.79 -12.55 -5.26
C PRO A 59 6.32 -12.40 -5.69
N VAL A 60 5.39 -13.09 -5.02
CA VAL A 60 3.95 -12.96 -5.28
C VAL A 60 3.45 -11.61 -4.82
N VAL A 61 3.91 -11.13 -3.66
CA VAL A 61 3.60 -9.78 -3.17
C VAL A 61 4.13 -8.73 -4.15
N ALA A 62 5.37 -8.91 -4.63
CA ALA A 62 5.95 -8.00 -5.62
C ALA A 62 5.13 -7.94 -6.91
N LYS A 63 4.66 -9.10 -7.39
CA LYS A 63 3.77 -9.16 -8.55
C LYS A 63 2.45 -8.42 -8.30
N VAL A 64 1.77 -8.68 -7.18
CA VAL A 64 0.49 -8.03 -6.84
C VAL A 64 0.65 -6.51 -6.73
N LEU A 65 1.65 -6.02 -5.99
CA LEU A 65 1.88 -4.58 -5.82
C LEU A 65 2.21 -3.87 -7.15
N SER A 66 2.90 -4.58 -8.06
CA SER A 66 3.21 -4.08 -9.40
C SER A 66 1.96 -4.03 -10.29
N GLU A 67 1.21 -5.14 -10.39
CA GLU A 67 0.02 -5.26 -11.24
C GLU A 67 -1.11 -4.31 -10.81
N THR A 68 -1.23 -4.06 -9.52
CA THR A 68 -2.24 -3.16 -8.95
C THR A 68 -1.83 -1.68 -8.97
N GLN A 69 -0.62 -1.35 -9.42
CA GLN A 69 -0.09 0.02 -9.38
C GLN A 69 -0.15 0.66 -7.97
N ALA A 70 0.06 -0.13 -6.92
CA ALA A 70 -0.03 0.34 -5.53
C ALA A 70 1.00 1.42 -5.19
N ALA A 71 2.21 1.33 -5.75
CA ALA A 71 3.29 2.29 -5.50
C ALA A 71 2.96 3.74 -5.98
N PRO A 72 2.48 3.96 -7.22
CA PRO A 72 1.96 5.26 -7.64
C PRO A 72 0.91 5.86 -6.70
N VAL A 73 -0.07 5.08 -6.26
CA VAL A 73 -1.16 5.56 -5.40
C VAL A 73 -0.64 5.95 -4.01
N LEU A 74 0.24 5.13 -3.42
CA LEU A 74 0.93 5.45 -2.17
C LEU A 74 1.77 6.73 -2.26
N LYS A 75 2.46 6.93 -3.38
CA LYS A 75 3.25 8.15 -3.62
C LYS A 75 2.37 9.40 -3.69
N ILE A 76 1.24 9.32 -4.38
CA ILE A 76 0.27 10.43 -4.44
C ILE A 76 -0.24 10.78 -3.04
N GLU A 77 -0.64 9.77 -2.27
CA GLU A 77 -1.16 9.99 -0.91
C GLU A 77 -0.08 10.53 0.03
N PHE A 78 1.16 10.04 -0.06
CA PHE A 78 2.28 10.58 0.69
C PHE A 78 2.49 12.07 0.41
N MET A 79 2.55 12.45 -0.87
CA MET A 79 2.74 13.85 -1.26
C MET A 79 1.59 14.74 -0.79
N LYS A 80 0.34 14.26 -0.89
CA LYS A 80 -0.85 14.96 -0.40
C LYS A 80 -0.77 15.22 1.11
N ARG A 81 -0.44 14.20 1.91
CA ARG A 81 -0.34 14.34 3.37
C ARG A 81 0.84 15.21 3.80
N ARG A 82 1.98 15.09 3.12
CA ARG A 82 3.18 15.89 3.39
C ARG A 82 2.96 17.38 3.12
N ASN A 83 2.22 17.72 2.07
CA ASN A 83 1.94 19.11 1.72
C ASN A 83 0.81 19.75 2.56
N ALA A 84 0.08 18.96 3.35
CA ALA A 84 -0.99 19.42 4.22
C ALA A 84 -0.52 19.66 5.68
N GLN A 85 0.77 19.48 5.95
CA GLN A 85 1.45 19.78 7.21
C GLN A 85 2.24 21.08 7.09
#